data_AF-A0A5C2SNB1-F1
#
_entry.id   AF-A0A5C2SNB1-F1
#
_cell.length_a   1.000
_cell.length_b   1.000
_cell.length_c   1.000
_cell.angle_alpha   90.00
_cell.angle_beta   90.00
_cell.angle_gamma   90.00
#
_symmetry.space_group_name_H-M   'P 1'
#
loop_
_entity.id
_entity.type
_entity.pdbx_description
1 polymer ?
#
loop_
_entity_poly.entity_id
_entity_poly.type
_entity_poly.pdbx_seq_one_letter_code
_entity_poly.pdbx_strand_id
1 'polypeptide(L)'
;MQASPDAKVISSYASFVQGQYYSVAARALFLWDYFVTLDREIEYVWGQKLSAASVLFISNRYVNLLITILELIEQAPFQTPEVMVRVLQSLLILASFIVAKSVFVTLRVYATWSRDWRPALPILALALLTPAANLYIDIIGTPIPAPRPSVGCAIQTNIDPVVIAERATTTAYDFLILLFTLMKTAKVRKAALSLDVHPSLMVLLLRDGTIYFFLLLVMNIAQIIVAAEVLGNNFIAFFISP
;
A
#
# COMPACT_ATOMS: atom_id res chain seq x y z
N MET A 1 -34.57 12.19 -13.55
CA MET A 1 -33.97 12.81 -14.74
C MET A 1 -32.68 12.08 -15.05
N GLN A 2 -32.68 11.15 -16.01
CA GLN A 2 -31.45 10.47 -16.45
C GLN A 2 -30.62 11.47 -17.25
N ALA A 3 -29.41 11.78 -16.79
CA ALA A 3 -28.46 12.59 -17.53
C ALA A 3 -28.20 11.97 -18.92
N SER A 4 -28.09 12.82 -19.95
CA SER A 4 -27.74 12.42 -21.32
C SER A 4 -26.52 11.48 -21.31
N PRO A 5 -26.49 10.40 -22.11
CA PRO A 5 -25.37 9.47 -22.17
C PRO A 5 -24.02 10.18 -22.36
N ASP A 6 -23.98 11.28 -23.10
CA ASP A 6 -22.76 12.09 -23.33
C ASP A 6 -22.25 12.75 -22.04
N ALA A 7 -23.17 13.21 -21.17
CA ALA A 7 -22.81 13.85 -19.91
C ALA A 7 -22.13 12.87 -18.93
N LYS A 8 -22.57 11.60 -18.92
CA LYS A 8 -21.96 10.54 -18.09
C LYS A 8 -20.57 10.13 -18.58
N VAL A 9 -20.34 10.16 -19.88
CA VAL A 9 -19.02 9.87 -20.48
C VAL A 9 -18.03 10.98 -20.12
N ILE A 10 -18.44 12.25 -20.24
CA ILE A 10 -17.60 13.40 -19.91
C ILE A 10 -17.22 13.40 -18.42
N SER A 11 -18.18 13.14 -17.52
CA SER A 11 -17.89 13.09 -16.07
C SER A 11 -16.94 11.94 -15.72
N SER A 12 -17.11 10.76 -16.33
CA SER A 12 -16.23 9.61 -16.08
C SER A 12 -14.81 9.89 -16.57
N TYR A 13 -14.66 10.52 -17.73
CA TYR A 13 -13.36 10.90 -18.28
C TYR A 13 -12.63 11.93 -17.42
N ALA A 14 -13.35 12.96 -16.92
CA ALA A 14 -12.77 13.95 -16.02
C ALA A 14 -12.22 13.30 -14.73
N SER A 15 -12.97 12.38 -14.12
CA SER A 15 -12.53 11.61 -12.95
C SER A 15 -11.30 10.74 -13.24
N PHE A 16 -11.26 10.09 -14.41
CA PHE A 16 -10.11 9.30 -14.84
C PHE A 16 -8.84 10.17 -14.94
N VAL A 17 -8.91 11.29 -15.65
CA VAL A 17 -7.78 12.21 -15.84
C VAL A 17 -7.30 12.77 -14.50
N GLN A 18 -8.22 13.15 -13.62
CA GLN A 18 -7.90 13.63 -12.28
C GLN A 18 -7.15 12.57 -11.46
N GLY A 19 -7.58 11.31 -11.52
CA GLY A 19 -6.90 10.19 -10.88
C GLY A 19 -5.47 10.00 -11.40
N GLN A 20 -5.26 10.13 -12.72
CA GLN A 20 -3.93 10.05 -13.32
C GLN A 20 -3.00 11.16 -12.82
N TYR A 21 -3.48 12.41 -12.72
CA TYR A 21 -2.67 13.50 -12.18
C TYR A 21 -2.23 13.27 -10.74
N TYR A 22 -3.14 12.80 -9.88
CA TYR A 22 -2.80 12.48 -8.48
C TYR A 22 -1.80 11.33 -8.38
N SER A 23 -1.98 10.31 -9.22
CA SER A 23 -1.08 9.15 -9.25
C SER A 23 0.34 9.55 -9.70
N VAL A 24 0.47 10.33 -10.78
CA VAL A 24 1.77 10.82 -11.25
C VAL A 24 2.43 11.73 -10.21
N ALA A 25 1.67 12.62 -9.56
CA ALA A 25 2.19 13.48 -8.50
C ALA A 25 2.71 12.67 -7.30
N ALA A 26 1.97 11.65 -6.86
CA ALA A 26 2.39 10.76 -5.78
C ALA A 26 3.69 10.01 -6.14
N ARG A 27 3.79 9.48 -7.36
CA ARG A 27 5.01 8.80 -7.85
C ARG A 27 6.19 9.75 -7.96
N ALA A 28 5.98 10.99 -8.39
CA ALA A 28 7.03 12.00 -8.44
C ALA A 28 7.58 12.31 -7.04
N LEU A 29 6.70 12.43 -6.04
CA LEU A 29 7.11 12.60 -4.64
C LEU A 29 7.89 11.39 -4.12
N PHE A 30 7.45 10.17 -4.44
CA PHE A 30 8.15 8.95 -4.10
C PHE A 30 9.56 8.89 -4.71
N LEU A 31 9.70 9.23 -5.99
CA LEU A 31 11.00 9.29 -6.66
C LEU A 31 11.90 10.38 -6.06
N TRP A 32 11.33 11.53 -5.69
CA TRP A 32 12.08 12.58 -5.02
C TRP A 32 12.64 12.12 -3.67
N ASP A 33 11.81 11.48 -2.84
CA ASP A 33 12.26 10.91 -1.55
C ASP A 33 13.34 9.84 -1.78
N TYR A 34 13.21 9.04 -2.84
CA TYR A 34 14.21 8.05 -3.23
C TYR A 34 15.58 8.68 -3.46
N PHE A 35 15.66 9.77 -4.25
CA PHE A 35 16.94 10.44 -4.55
C PHE A 35 17.54 11.12 -3.32
N VAL A 36 16.72 11.76 -2.48
CA VAL A 36 17.19 12.49 -1.29
C VAL A 36 17.65 11.56 -0.17
N THR A 37 17.29 10.28 -0.21
CA THR A 37 17.68 9.27 0.78
C THR A 37 18.79 8.34 0.29
N LEU A 38 19.20 8.46 -0.98
CA LEU A 38 20.18 7.57 -1.61
C LEU A 38 21.60 7.73 -1.01
N ASP A 39 21.98 8.95 -0.64
CA ASP A 39 23.24 9.26 0.01
C ASP A 39 23.42 8.46 1.32
N ARG A 40 22.40 8.50 2.17
CA ARG A 40 22.33 7.79 3.45
C ARG A 40 22.24 6.29 3.24
N GLU A 41 21.56 5.84 2.19
CA GLU A 41 21.48 4.42 1.85
C GLU A 41 22.87 3.84 1.52
N ILE A 42 23.63 4.54 0.68
CA ILE A 42 24.97 4.10 0.28
C ILE A 42 25.89 4.04 1.50
N GLU A 43 25.83 5.03 2.38
CA GLU A 43 26.65 5.09 3.60
C GLU A 43 26.28 3.98 4.61
N TYR A 44 24.99 3.81 4.91
CA TYR A 44 24.54 2.98 6.03
C TYR A 44 24.10 1.57 5.66
N VAL A 45 23.73 1.30 4.41
CA VAL A 45 23.20 0.00 4.00
C VAL A 45 24.21 -0.76 3.15
N TRP A 46 24.82 -0.10 2.17
CA TRP A 46 25.72 -0.75 1.22
C TRP A 46 27.09 -1.08 1.82
N GLY A 47 27.57 -0.27 2.78
CA GLY A 47 28.82 -0.52 3.50
C GLY A 47 28.73 -1.57 4.62
N GLN A 48 27.53 -2.07 4.93
CA GLN A 48 27.31 -2.99 6.07
C GLN A 48 27.22 -4.46 5.61
N LYS A 49 27.46 -5.38 6.56
CA LYS A 49 27.25 -6.82 6.30
C LYS A 49 25.78 -7.08 6.00
N LEU A 50 25.50 -7.87 4.95
CA LEU A 50 24.13 -8.23 4.56
C LEU A 50 23.42 -8.95 5.72
N SER A 51 22.53 -8.23 6.40
CA SER A 51 21.63 -8.79 7.41
C SER A 51 20.27 -9.11 6.79
N ALA A 52 19.47 -9.95 7.45
CA ALA A 52 18.10 -10.22 7.01
C ALA A 52 17.25 -8.93 6.92
N ALA A 53 17.47 -7.98 7.83
CA ALA A 53 16.80 -6.66 7.78
C ALA A 53 17.26 -5.82 6.59
N SER A 54 18.56 -5.85 6.26
CA SER A 54 19.12 -5.17 5.08
C SER A 54 18.55 -5.74 3.78
N VAL A 55 18.47 -7.07 3.67
CA VAL A 55 17.89 -7.74 2.50
C VAL A 55 16.41 -7.39 2.34
N LEU A 56 15.64 -7.42 3.43
CA LEU A 56 14.22 -7.02 3.41
C LEU A 56 14.04 -5.57 2.98
N PHE A 57 14.86 -4.66 3.52
CA PHE A 57 14.85 -3.24 3.16
C PHE A 57 15.17 -3.03 1.67
N ILE A 58 16.28 -3.59 1.18
CA ILE A 58 16.70 -3.47 -0.22
C ILE A 58 15.63 -4.06 -1.14
N SER A 59 15.15 -5.27 -0.83
CA SER A 59 14.11 -5.92 -1.64
C SER A 59 12.86 -5.06 -1.73
N ASN A 60 12.36 -4.57 -0.59
CA ASN A 60 11.21 -3.68 -0.57
C ASN A 60 11.43 -2.40 -1.38
N ARG A 61 12.58 -1.75 -1.20
CA ARG A 61 12.89 -0.46 -1.80
C ARG A 61 13.01 -0.53 -3.32
N TYR A 62 13.79 -1.47 -3.85
CA TYR A 62 14.03 -1.58 -5.29
C TYR A 62 12.86 -2.23 -6.03
N VAL A 63 12.11 -3.14 -5.40
CA VAL A 63 10.88 -3.68 -6.00
C VAL A 63 9.83 -2.59 -6.16
N ASN A 64 9.62 -1.73 -5.15
CA ASN A 64 8.68 -0.61 -5.28
C ASN A 64 9.13 0.43 -6.31
N LEU A 65 10.43 0.71 -6.40
CA LEU A 65 10.97 1.56 -7.46
C LEU A 65 10.69 0.97 -8.85
N LEU A 66 10.94 -0.33 -9.04
CA LEU A 66 10.69 -0.99 -10.31
C LEU A 66 9.20 -0.96 -10.69
N ILE A 67 8.30 -1.23 -9.74
CA ILE A 67 6.84 -1.10 -9.95
C ILE A 67 6.48 0.31 -10.41
N THR A 68 6.99 1.32 -9.70
CA THR A 68 6.75 2.74 -10.02
C THR A 68 7.19 3.09 -11.44
N ILE A 69 8.35 2.58 -11.88
CA ILE A 69 8.87 2.80 -13.25
C ILE A 69 7.98 2.11 -14.29
N LEU A 70 7.58 0.85 -14.05
CA LEU A 70 6.70 0.12 -14.98
C LEU A 70 5.34 0.79 -15.14
N GLU A 71 4.77 1.30 -14.04
CA GLU A 71 3.52 2.05 -14.06
C GLU A 71 3.62 3.36 -14.86
N LEU A 72 4.75 4.09 -14.74
CA LEU A 72 4.99 5.28 -15.54
C LEU A 72 5.13 4.96 -17.03
N ILE A 73 5.71 3.80 -17.37
CA ILE A 73 5.81 3.32 -18.75
C ILE A 73 4.44 2.98 -19.32
N GLU A 74 3.56 2.33 -18.55
CA GLU A 74 2.18 2.03 -18.98
C GLU A 74 1.35 3.31 -19.22
N GLN A 75 1.62 4.36 -18.46
CA GLN A 75 0.96 5.66 -18.61
C GLN A 75 1.57 6.52 -19.72
N ALA A 76 2.73 6.14 -20.25
CA ALA A 76 3.38 6.86 -21.31
C ALA A 76 2.74 6.51 -22.67
N PRO A 77 2.69 7.46 -23.63
CA PRO A 77 2.01 7.27 -24.91
C PRO A 77 2.70 6.31 -25.88
N PHE A 78 3.68 5.54 -25.42
CA PHE A 78 4.47 4.64 -26.25
C PHE A 78 3.76 3.30 -26.43
N GLN A 79 3.73 2.79 -27.67
CA GLN A 79 3.25 1.44 -28.00
C GLN A 79 4.21 0.40 -27.41
N THR A 80 4.03 0.05 -26.14
CA THR A 80 4.77 -1.04 -25.49
C THR A 80 4.01 -2.36 -25.65
N PRO A 81 4.68 -3.53 -25.63
CA PRO A 81 4.00 -4.81 -25.58
C PRO A 81 3.25 -4.95 -24.24
N GLU A 82 1.96 -4.60 -24.27
CA GLU A 82 1.09 -4.42 -23.11
C GLU A 82 1.02 -5.63 -22.17
N VAL A 83 1.14 -6.85 -22.70
CA VAL A 83 0.93 -8.09 -21.94
C VAL A 83 2.12 -8.43 -21.02
N MET A 84 3.35 -8.31 -21.51
CA MET A 84 4.53 -8.73 -20.71
C MET A 84 4.80 -7.75 -19.55
N VAL A 85 4.59 -6.45 -19.79
CA VAL A 85 4.74 -5.41 -18.77
C VAL A 85 3.70 -5.60 -17.66
N ARG A 86 2.45 -5.86 -18.03
CA ARG A 86 1.37 -6.11 -17.06
C ARG A 86 1.59 -7.34 -16.20
N VAL A 87 1.96 -8.48 -16.81
CA VAL A 87 2.22 -9.70 -16.04
C VAL A 87 3.38 -9.50 -15.06
N LEU A 88 4.46 -8.87 -15.52
CA LEU A 88 5.59 -8.56 -14.65
C LEU A 88 5.19 -7.62 -13.51
N GLN A 89 4.37 -6.60 -13.80
CA GLN A 89 3.85 -5.65 -12.83
C GLN A 89 2.96 -6.34 -11.78
N SER A 90 1.97 -7.15 -12.20
CA SER A 90 1.10 -7.86 -11.25
C SER A 90 1.90 -8.80 -10.35
N LEU A 91 2.93 -9.47 -10.87
CA LEU A 91 3.84 -10.31 -10.07
C LEU A 91 4.68 -9.50 -9.08
N LEU A 92 5.21 -8.36 -9.50
CA LEU A 92 5.99 -7.48 -8.63
C LEU A 92 5.13 -6.84 -7.55
N ILE A 93 3.91 -6.41 -7.90
CA ILE A 93 2.93 -5.90 -6.95
C ILE A 93 2.62 -6.98 -5.91
N LEU A 94 2.27 -8.19 -6.34
CA LEU A 94 2.01 -9.32 -5.44
C LEU A 94 3.21 -9.59 -4.52
N ALA A 95 4.42 -9.63 -5.07
CA ALA A 95 5.64 -9.82 -4.29
C ALA A 95 5.86 -8.69 -3.28
N SER A 96 5.60 -7.44 -3.67
CA SER A 96 5.70 -6.28 -2.78
C SER A 96 4.69 -6.37 -1.64
N PHE A 97 3.43 -6.71 -1.89
CA PHE A 97 2.42 -6.85 -0.84
C PHE A 97 2.80 -7.94 0.16
N ILE A 98 3.26 -9.10 -0.32
CA ILE A 98 3.65 -10.21 0.53
C ILE A 98 4.88 -9.84 1.38
N VAL A 99 5.95 -9.34 0.75
CA VAL A 99 7.23 -9.10 1.42
C VAL A 99 7.21 -7.81 2.25
N ALA A 100 6.70 -6.72 1.68
CA ALA A 100 6.71 -5.40 2.30
C ALA A 100 5.63 -5.19 3.34
N LYS A 101 4.39 -5.61 3.04
CA LYS A 101 3.27 -5.39 3.95
C LYS A 101 3.14 -6.57 4.89
N SER A 102 2.87 -7.76 4.38
CA SER A 102 2.50 -8.90 5.24
C SER A 102 3.67 -9.35 6.12
N VAL A 103 4.86 -9.58 5.54
CA VAL A 103 6.02 -10.09 6.28
C VAL A 103 6.61 -9.05 7.22
N PHE A 104 6.89 -7.83 6.75
CA PHE A 104 7.50 -6.79 7.59
C PHE A 104 6.63 -6.43 8.80
N VAL A 105 5.33 -6.25 8.57
CA VAL A 105 4.42 -5.85 9.65
C VAL A 105 4.25 -6.99 10.67
N THR A 106 4.10 -8.22 10.20
CA THR A 106 4.05 -9.39 11.08
C THR A 106 5.33 -9.52 11.90
N LEU A 107 6.50 -9.36 11.27
CA LEU A 107 7.79 -9.41 11.95
C LEU A 107 7.92 -8.30 12.99
N ARG A 108 7.44 -7.09 12.69
CA ARG A 108 7.42 -5.97 13.63
C ARG A 108 6.58 -6.27 14.86
N VAL A 109 5.38 -6.82 14.68
CA VAL A 109 4.51 -7.19 15.83
C VAL A 109 5.13 -8.34 16.61
N TYR A 110 5.68 -9.34 15.93
CA TYR A 110 6.40 -10.46 16.54
C TYR A 110 7.58 -10.00 17.40
N ALA A 111 8.42 -9.11 16.87
CA ALA A 111 9.55 -8.54 17.59
C ALA A 111 9.10 -7.68 18.78
N THR A 112 8.04 -6.89 18.60
CA THR A 112 7.47 -6.03 19.66
C THR A 112 6.89 -6.89 20.79
N TRP A 113 6.28 -8.04 20.47
CA TRP A 113 5.71 -8.95 21.45
C TRP A 113 6.69 -10.00 21.95
N SER A 114 7.96 -9.61 22.14
CA SER A 114 8.97 -10.45 22.80
C SER A 114 9.11 -11.86 22.19
N ARG A 115 8.94 -11.98 20.86
CA ARG A 115 8.99 -13.24 20.10
C ARG A 115 7.84 -14.22 20.37
N ASP A 116 6.66 -13.74 20.78
CA ASP A 116 5.46 -14.58 20.80
C ASP A 116 4.69 -14.52 19.48
N TRP A 117 4.38 -15.68 18.89
CA TRP A 117 3.68 -15.76 17.62
C TRP A 117 2.15 -15.53 17.71
N ARG A 118 1.60 -15.58 18.92
CA ARG A 118 0.14 -15.54 19.18
C ARG A 118 -0.56 -14.29 18.59
N PRO A 119 -0.08 -13.05 18.81
CA PRO A 119 -0.68 -11.87 18.19
C PRO A 119 -0.28 -11.68 16.72
N ALA A 120 0.84 -12.28 16.29
CA ALA A 120 1.34 -12.16 14.92
C ALA A 120 0.55 -13.04 13.93
N LEU A 121 0.07 -14.20 14.36
CA LEU A 121 -0.68 -15.15 13.51
C LEU A 121 -1.98 -14.55 12.91
N PRO A 122 -2.90 -13.93 13.68
CA PRO A 122 -4.11 -13.34 13.10
C PRO A 122 -3.79 -12.17 12.16
N ILE A 123 -2.74 -11.40 12.44
CA ILE A 123 -2.30 -10.29 11.57
C ILE A 123 -1.77 -10.84 10.25
N LEU A 124 -0.94 -11.88 10.30
CA LEU A 124 -0.41 -12.52 9.10
C LEU A 124 -1.53 -13.09 8.24
N ALA A 125 -2.51 -13.76 8.84
CA ALA A 125 -3.65 -14.30 8.14
C ALA A 125 -4.42 -13.17 7.40
N LEU A 126 -4.81 -12.11 8.11
CA LEU A 126 -5.53 -10.98 7.51
C LEU A 126 -4.71 -10.24 6.45
N ALA A 127 -3.41 -10.07 6.69
CA ALA A 127 -2.50 -9.40 5.75
C ALA A 127 -2.26 -10.20 4.46
N LEU A 128 -2.49 -11.53 4.46
CA LEU A 128 -2.41 -12.37 3.26
C LEU A 128 -3.73 -12.39 2.46
N LEU A 129 -4.86 -12.06 3.09
CA LEU A 129 -6.15 -11.96 2.38
C LEU A 129 -6.14 -10.81 1.36
N THR A 130 -5.51 -9.68 1.70
CA THR A 130 -5.48 -8.49 0.83
C THR A 130 -4.81 -8.75 -0.53
N PRO A 131 -3.58 -9.31 -0.62
CA PRO A 131 -2.98 -9.63 -1.91
C PRO A 131 -3.77 -10.69 -2.69
N ALA A 132 -4.38 -11.67 -2.01
CA ALA A 132 -5.22 -12.68 -2.67
C ALA A 132 -6.47 -12.07 -3.30
N ALA A 133 -7.13 -11.13 -2.59
CA ALA A 133 -8.29 -10.42 -3.11
C ALA A 133 -7.92 -9.50 -4.29
N ASN A 134 -6.80 -8.77 -4.21
CA ASN A 134 -6.33 -7.93 -5.30
C ASN A 134 -5.98 -8.75 -6.55
N LEU A 135 -5.33 -9.90 -6.40
CA LEU A 135 -5.06 -10.81 -7.51
C LEU A 135 -6.36 -11.34 -8.14
N TYR A 136 -7.36 -11.68 -7.31
CA TYR A 136 -8.66 -12.13 -7.79
C TYR A 136 -9.36 -11.05 -8.63
N ILE A 137 -9.38 -9.80 -8.12
CA ILE A 137 -9.97 -8.64 -8.82
C ILE A 137 -9.26 -8.39 -10.16
N ASP A 138 -7.93 -8.49 -10.20
CA ASP A 138 -7.12 -8.30 -11.41
C ASP A 138 -7.42 -9.37 -12.49
N ILE A 139 -7.67 -10.62 -12.07
CA ILE A 139 -7.98 -11.72 -12.98
C ILE A 139 -9.39 -11.60 -13.59
N ILE A 140 -10.38 -11.21 -12.79
CA ILE A 140 -11.79 -11.14 -13.25
C ILE A 140 -12.14 -9.82 -13.92
N GLY A 141 -11.33 -8.78 -13.69
CA GLY A 141 -11.62 -7.44 -14.14
C GLY A 141 -11.50 -7.29 -15.65
N THR A 142 -12.38 -6.47 -16.24
CA THR A 142 -12.34 -6.21 -17.67
C THR A 142 -11.46 -4.99 -17.95
N PRO A 143 -10.41 -5.13 -18.78
CA PRO A 143 -9.58 -4.00 -19.16
C PRO A 143 -10.35 -3.10 -20.13
N ILE A 144 -10.48 -1.82 -19.77
CA ILE A 144 -11.05 -0.78 -20.62
C ILE A 144 -9.93 0.16 -21.05
N PRO A 145 -9.65 0.30 -22.36
CA PRO A 145 -8.66 1.23 -22.85
C PRO A 145 -9.13 2.69 -22.64
N ALA A 146 -8.19 3.58 -22.32
CA ALA A 146 -8.47 5.00 -22.21
C ALA A 146 -8.91 5.57 -23.59
N PRO A 147 -9.89 6.49 -23.63
CA PRO A 147 -10.27 7.14 -24.87
C PRO A 147 -9.15 8.07 -25.36
N ARG A 148 -8.89 8.06 -26.67
CA ARG A 148 -7.90 8.95 -27.31
C ARG A 148 -8.25 10.42 -27.03
N PRO A 149 -7.27 11.31 -26.78
CA PRO A 149 -5.82 11.12 -26.90
C PRO A 149 -5.14 10.52 -25.66
N SER A 150 -5.90 10.20 -24.61
CA SER A 150 -5.34 9.57 -23.41
C SER A 150 -4.87 8.15 -23.71
N VAL A 151 -3.81 7.74 -23.00
CA VAL A 151 -3.20 6.42 -23.10
C VAL A 151 -3.28 5.70 -21.75
N GLY A 152 -3.20 4.37 -21.79
CA GLY A 152 -3.38 3.50 -20.63
C GLY A 152 -4.72 2.76 -20.63
N CYS A 153 -4.95 1.99 -19.57
CA CYS A 153 -6.15 1.19 -19.42
C CYS A 153 -6.58 1.14 -17.95
N ALA A 154 -7.89 1.20 -17.72
CA ALA A 154 -8.50 1.02 -16.42
C ALA A 154 -9.11 -0.38 -16.33
N ILE A 155 -9.12 -0.95 -15.13
CA ILE A 155 -9.85 -2.21 -14.88
C ILE A 155 -11.24 -1.84 -14.39
N GLN A 156 -12.26 -2.25 -15.13
CA GLN A 156 -13.63 -2.16 -14.66
C GLN A 156 -14.01 -3.47 -13.98
N THR A 157 -14.48 -3.36 -12.75
CA THR A 157 -15.12 -4.45 -12.02
C THR A 157 -16.45 -3.95 -11.48
N ASN A 158 -17.42 -4.85 -11.34
CA ASN A 158 -18.59 -4.51 -10.52
C ASN A 158 -18.14 -4.38 -9.07
N ILE A 159 -18.82 -3.52 -8.30
CA ILE A 159 -18.60 -3.42 -6.86
C ILE A 159 -19.19 -4.69 -6.24
N ASP A 160 -18.41 -5.76 -6.28
CA ASP A 160 -18.78 -7.03 -5.68
C ASP A 160 -18.55 -6.97 -4.16
N PRO A 161 -19.27 -7.78 -3.37
CA PRO A 161 -19.05 -7.93 -1.92
C PRO A 161 -17.57 -8.18 -1.55
N VAL A 162 -16.79 -8.72 -2.49
CA VAL A 162 -15.35 -8.97 -2.38
C VAL A 162 -14.55 -7.69 -2.17
N VAL A 163 -14.87 -6.60 -2.86
CA VAL A 163 -14.15 -5.31 -2.73
C VAL A 163 -14.39 -4.71 -1.35
N ILE A 164 -15.63 -4.73 -0.87
CA ILE A 164 -15.99 -4.25 0.46
C ILE A 164 -15.32 -5.10 1.54
N ALA A 165 -15.32 -6.43 1.36
CA ALA A 165 -14.65 -7.35 2.28
C ALA A 165 -13.13 -7.15 2.31
N GLU A 166 -12.51 -6.88 1.16
CA GLU A 166 -11.08 -6.54 1.05
C GLU A 166 -10.77 -5.29 1.87
N ARG A 167 -11.48 -4.18 1.64
CA ARG A 167 -11.29 -2.91 2.38
C ARG A 167 -11.52 -3.04 3.88
N ALA A 168 -12.55 -3.79 4.27
CA ALA A 168 -12.83 -4.06 5.68
C ALA A 168 -11.70 -4.88 6.32
N THR A 169 -11.18 -5.88 5.61
CA THR A 169 -10.05 -6.70 6.07
C THR A 169 -8.79 -5.86 6.20
N THR A 170 -8.54 -4.95 5.26
CA THR A 170 -7.39 -4.04 5.29
C THR A 170 -7.42 -3.15 6.52
N THR A 171 -8.57 -2.53 6.76
CA THR A 171 -8.77 -1.65 7.92
C THR A 171 -8.67 -2.41 9.24
N ALA A 172 -9.23 -3.62 9.30
CA ALA A 172 -9.18 -4.47 10.48
C ALA A 172 -7.74 -4.84 10.85
N TYR A 173 -6.91 -5.22 9.87
CA TYR A 173 -5.52 -5.58 10.16
C TYR A 173 -4.71 -4.36 10.62
N ASP A 174 -4.87 -3.18 10.00
CA ASP A 174 -4.19 -1.94 10.41
C ASP A 174 -4.56 -1.53 11.84
N PHE A 175 -5.84 -1.64 12.18
CA PHE A 175 -6.32 -1.40 13.54
C PHE A 175 -5.68 -2.36 14.54
N LEU A 176 -5.62 -3.66 14.23
CA LEU A 176 -5.01 -4.65 15.12
C LEU A 176 -3.51 -4.39 15.34
N ILE A 177 -2.77 -4.03 14.29
CA ILE A 177 -1.35 -3.67 14.41
C ILE A 177 -1.18 -2.47 15.33
N LEU A 178 -1.96 -1.41 15.11
CA LEU A 178 -1.90 -0.21 15.92
C LEU A 178 -2.24 -0.53 17.38
N LEU A 179 -3.30 -1.31 17.61
CA LEU A 179 -3.74 -1.74 18.93
C LEU A 179 -2.63 -2.51 19.67
N PHE A 180 -2.08 -3.57 19.06
CA PHE A 180 -1.03 -4.38 19.70
C PHE A 180 0.24 -3.58 19.95
N THR A 181 0.62 -2.73 18.99
CA THR A 181 1.81 -1.88 19.12
C THR A 181 1.63 -0.85 20.24
N LEU A 182 0.47 -0.20 20.34
CA LEU A 182 0.16 0.75 21.42
C LEU A 182 0.07 0.06 22.78
N MET A 183 -0.58 -1.10 22.87
CA MET A 183 -0.68 -1.86 24.11
C MET A 183 0.70 -2.22 24.67
N LYS A 184 1.60 -2.72 23.81
CA LYS A 184 2.96 -3.06 24.25
C LYS A 184 3.76 -1.81 24.59
N THR A 185 3.69 -0.76 23.76
CA THR A 185 4.40 0.50 23.99
C THR A 185 3.97 1.14 25.31
N ALA A 186 2.67 1.15 25.62
CA ALA A 186 2.14 1.65 26.88
C ALA A 186 2.62 0.81 28.08
N LYS A 187 2.64 -0.53 27.98
CA LYS A 187 3.18 -1.41 29.02
C LYS A 187 4.66 -1.16 29.29
N VAL A 188 5.48 -1.07 28.24
CA VAL A 188 6.92 -0.81 28.35
C VAL A 188 7.16 0.58 28.94
N ARG A 189 6.41 1.59 28.49
CA ARG A 189 6.52 2.96 29.03
C ARG A 189 6.14 3.02 30.51
N LYS A 190 5.07 2.34 30.91
CA LYS A 190 4.65 2.27 32.33
C LYS A 190 5.72 1.59 33.19
N ALA A 191 6.32 0.51 32.70
CA ALA A 191 7.42 -0.19 33.39
C ALA A 191 8.69 0.68 33.48
N ALA A 192 9.05 1.40 32.41
CA ALA A 192 10.20 2.30 32.40
C ALA A 192 10.02 3.49 33.37
N LEU A 193 8.82 4.08 33.40
CA LEU A 193 8.46 5.13 34.35
C LEU A 193 8.50 4.65 35.80
N SER A 194 8.08 3.41 36.08
CA SER A 194 8.17 2.85 37.43
C SER A 194 9.59 2.54 37.89
N LEU A 195 10.55 2.46 36.96
CA LEU A 195 11.96 2.15 37.23
C LEU A 195 12.87 3.38 37.08
N ASP A 196 12.30 4.57 36.82
CA ASP A 196 13.02 5.83 36.56
C ASP A 196 14.10 5.72 35.47
N VAL A 197 13.87 4.84 34.48
CA VAL A 197 14.81 4.63 33.37
C VAL A 197 14.42 5.52 32.20
N HIS A 198 15.38 6.27 31.65
CA HIS A 198 15.17 7.06 30.44
C HIS A 198 14.65 6.20 29.28
N PRO A 199 13.74 6.74 28.44
CA PRO A 199 13.18 6.00 27.31
C PRO A 199 14.29 5.60 26.34
N SER A 200 14.39 4.30 26.03
CA SER A 200 15.39 3.79 25.10
C SER A 200 15.08 4.20 23.66
N LEU A 201 16.11 4.20 22.79
CA LEU A 201 15.99 4.45 21.34
C LEU A 201 14.87 3.60 20.69
N MET A 202 14.68 2.38 21.18
CA MET A 202 13.61 1.47 20.72
C MET A 202 12.21 2.04 20.96
N VAL A 203 11.98 2.74 22.09
CA VAL A 203 10.70 3.38 22.41
C VAL A 203 10.43 4.56 21.48
N LEU A 204 11.47 5.32 21.14
CA LEU A 204 11.36 6.43 20.19
C LEU A 204 11.02 5.93 18.77
N LEU A 205 11.75 4.91 18.29
CA LEU A 205 11.49 4.26 17.00
C LEU A 205 10.08 3.64 16.93
N LEU A 206 9.60 3.04 18.02
CA LEU A 206 8.23 2.52 18.11
C LEU A 206 7.17 3.62 18.06
N ARG A 207 7.44 4.78 18.67
CA ARG A 207 6.56 5.96 18.65
C ARG A 207 6.46 6.53 17.23
N ASP A 208 7.59 6.75 16.57
CA ASP A 208 7.59 7.32 15.23
C ASP A 208 6.93 6.36 14.24
N GLY A 209 7.21 5.05 14.37
CA GLY A 209 6.56 4.03 13.58
C GLY A 209 5.07 3.82 13.91
N THR A 210 4.52 4.32 15.02
CA THR A 210 3.06 4.23 15.31
C THR A 210 2.27 5.35 14.66
N ILE A 211 2.89 6.53 14.48
CA ILE A 211 2.28 7.64 13.74
C ILE A 211 1.96 7.20 12.30
N TYR A 212 2.88 6.48 11.67
CA TYR A 212 2.67 5.89 10.34
C TYR A 212 1.40 5.02 10.27
N PHE A 213 1.26 4.04 11.18
CA PHE A 213 0.09 3.16 11.18
C PHE A 213 -1.21 3.88 11.55
N PHE A 214 -1.14 4.91 12.38
CA PHE A 214 -2.29 5.75 12.67
C PHE A 214 -2.76 6.51 11.42
N LEU A 215 -1.82 7.12 10.67
CA LEU A 215 -2.14 7.79 9.41
C LEU A 215 -2.73 6.81 8.38
N LEU A 216 -2.16 5.60 8.26
CA LEU A 216 -2.73 4.56 7.40
C LEU A 216 -4.15 4.19 7.80
N LEU A 217 -4.42 3.99 9.09
CA LEU A 217 -5.75 3.69 9.59
C LEU A 217 -6.76 4.80 9.24
N VAL A 218 -6.38 6.07 9.45
CA VAL A 218 -7.22 7.21 9.09
C VAL A 218 -7.51 7.24 7.58
N MET A 219 -6.49 7.01 6.76
CA MET A 219 -6.65 6.95 5.30
C MET A 219 -7.57 5.79 4.88
N ASN A 220 -7.42 4.60 5.46
CA ASN A 220 -8.28 3.45 5.16
C ASN A 220 -9.73 3.66 5.61
N ILE A 221 -9.97 4.31 6.75
CA ILE A 221 -11.32 4.69 7.18
C ILE A 221 -11.93 5.70 6.21
N ALA A 222 -11.17 6.72 5.81
CA ALA A 222 -11.63 7.71 4.84
C ALA A 222 -12.02 7.05 3.51
N GLN A 223 -11.25 6.05 3.04
CA GLN A 223 -11.58 5.28 1.86
C GLN A 223 -12.91 4.52 2.00
N ILE A 224 -13.17 3.89 3.15
CA ILE A 224 -14.46 3.19 3.38
C ILE A 224 -15.62 4.19 3.35
N ILE A 225 -15.48 5.35 3.98
CA ILE A 225 -16.53 6.38 4.01
C ILE A 225 -16.85 6.85 2.58
N VAL A 226 -15.81 7.18 1.81
CA VAL A 226 -15.97 7.60 0.41
C VAL A 226 -16.61 6.48 -0.42
N ALA A 227 -16.21 5.22 -0.22
CA ALA A 227 -16.80 4.08 -0.91
C ALA A 227 -18.29 3.87 -0.54
N ALA A 228 -18.67 4.14 0.71
CA ALA A 228 -20.05 4.02 1.17
C ALA A 228 -20.96 5.15 0.65
N GLU A 229 -20.42 6.38 0.53
CA GLU A 229 -21.17 7.53 0.04
C GLU A 229 -21.35 7.51 -1.49
N VAL A 230 -20.40 6.94 -2.24
CA VAL A 230 -20.45 6.88 -3.70
C VAL A 230 -20.88 5.48 -4.19
N LEU A 231 -22.09 5.07 -3.78
CA LEU A 231 -22.79 3.89 -4.29
C LEU A 231 -23.06 4.04 -5.80
N GLY A 232 -22.14 3.52 -6.63
CA GLY A 232 -22.26 3.53 -8.10
C GLY A 232 -21.00 3.94 -8.87
N ASN A 233 -19.89 4.26 -8.19
CA ASN A 233 -18.61 4.46 -8.86
C ASN A 233 -17.96 3.09 -9.13
N ASN A 234 -18.30 2.47 -10.26
CA ASN A 234 -17.70 1.21 -10.73
C ASN A 234 -16.22 1.36 -11.17
N PHE A 235 -15.60 2.50 -10.87
CA PHE A 235 -14.18 2.72 -11.07
C PHE A 235 -13.48 2.53 -9.74
N ILE A 236 -12.87 1.35 -9.57
CA ILE A 236 -11.82 1.20 -8.57
C ILE A 236 -10.64 2.00 -9.12
N ALA A 237 -10.56 3.28 -8.76
CA ALA A 237 -9.31 4.01 -8.87
C ALA A 237 -8.36 3.29 -7.93
N PHE A 238 -7.42 2.52 -8.49
CA PHE A 238 -6.30 1.97 -7.77
C PHE A 238 -5.49 3.13 -7.17
N PHE A 239 -5.91 3.61 -6.00
CA PHE A 239 -4.98 4.16 -5.04
C PHE A 239 -4.30 2.96 -4.35
N ILE A 240 -3.59 2.19 -5.16
CA ILE A 240 -2.53 1.32 -4.66
C ILE A 240 -1.28 2.18 -4.74
N SER A 241 -0.95 2.84 -3.65
CA SER A 241 0.43 3.18 -3.31
C SER A 241 0.51 3.65 -1.85
N PRO A 242 1.46 3.15 -1.04
CA PRO A 242 2.24 1.90 -1.14
C PRO A 242 1.57 0.75 -0.37
#